data_AF-A0A960B6C5-F1
#
_entry.id   AF-A0A960B6C5-F1
#
_cell.length_a   1.000
_cell.length_b   1.000
_cell.length_c   1.000
_cell.angle_alpha   90.00
_cell.angle_beta   90.00
_cell.angle_gamma   90.00
#
_symmetry.space_group_name_H-M   'P 1'
#
loop_
_entity.id
_entity.type
_entity.pdbx_description
1 polymer ?
#
loop_
_entity_poly.entity_id
_entity_poly.type
_entity_poly.pdbx_seq_one_letter_code
_entity_poly.pdbx_strand_id
1 'polypeptide(L)'
;MPSSSSRITAVTRRKLFDSIALSGLSWSGRLEEPDFLGRIYDLSELPSTDTRYRDAAGDIWQHRVNNPQDWEDDWVFTDSRFGLMHGDDEVVLSFLAEMLHPVVRTNEAEAALLLKAFNEALARDGYELHASDWISGHAIYGWRRLGAFHGTTPELRLSERPLTDPDVLQEHLNRIRAGLVADPPAAISSCKNLIESLFKIILDRSEVSYSRSDDIPDLYRKVADLLALNAEAVPESARASQTSQKILRTLVTTVNSLSELRNELGIGHGQSRRSGALARHARLALNATVTIAEFVLDTWQTRLESGAVEIGRTQ
;
A
#
# COMPACT_ATOMS: atom_id res chain seq x y z
N MET A 1 23.77 -19.81 8.81
CA MET A 1 22.33 -19.49 8.84
C MET A 1 22.16 -18.07 8.34
N PRO A 2 21.41 -17.82 7.25
CA PRO A 2 21.23 -16.45 6.79
C PRO A 2 20.36 -15.72 7.82
N SER A 3 20.92 -14.65 8.40
CA SER A 3 20.24 -13.78 9.36
C SER A 3 18.92 -13.26 8.76
N SER A 4 17.80 -13.50 9.43
CA SER A 4 16.58 -12.74 9.19
C SER A 4 16.90 -11.27 9.44
N SER A 5 17.10 -10.51 8.37
CA SER A 5 17.26 -9.06 8.47
C SER A 5 15.88 -8.50 8.83
N SER A 6 15.65 -8.21 10.11
CA SER A 6 14.45 -7.53 10.59
C SER A 6 14.26 -6.24 9.81
N ARG A 7 13.14 -6.15 9.10
CA ARG A 7 12.77 -5.00 8.27
C ARG A 7 12.05 -3.93 9.07
N ILE A 8 11.34 -4.33 10.13
CA ILE A 8 10.72 -3.38 11.04
C ILE A 8 11.79 -2.77 11.91
N THR A 9 12.08 -1.50 11.64
CA THR A 9 13.14 -0.76 12.31
C THR A 9 12.80 -0.50 13.78
N ALA A 10 13.83 -0.31 14.61
CA ALA A 10 13.63 0.08 16.01
C ALA A 10 12.86 1.41 16.15
N VAL A 11 12.96 2.29 15.15
CA VAL A 11 12.20 3.55 15.09
C VAL A 11 10.71 3.28 14.93
N THR A 12 10.33 2.39 14.02
CA THR A 12 8.92 2.00 13.81
C THR A 12 8.37 1.26 15.02
N ARG A 13 9.13 0.34 15.62
CA ARG A 13 8.72 -0.37 16.86
C ARG A 13 8.43 0.61 17.99
N ARG A 14 9.35 1.56 18.23
CA ARG A 14 9.13 2.62 19.24
C ARG A 14 7.88 3.45 18.93
N LYS A 15 7.73 3.91 17.68
CA LYS A 15 6.56 4.70 17.28
C LYS A 15 5.24 3.95 17.50
N LEU A 16 5.20 2.65 17.21
CA LEU A 16 4.03 1.80 17.45
C LEU A 16 3.69 1.76 18.94
N PHE A 17 4.68 1.43 19.79
CA PHE A 17 4.44 1.27 21.23
C PHE A 17 4.14 2.59 21.93
N ASP A 18 4.84 3.67 21.58
CA ASP A 18 4.53 5.02 22.06
C ASP A 18 3.09 5.41 21.67
N SER A 19 2.66 5.10 20.44
CA SER A 19 1.30 5.39 19.99
C SER A 19 0.25 4.57 20.74
N ILE A 20 0.55 3.32 21.09
CA ILE A 20 -0.36 2.49 21.88
C ILE A 20 -0.47 3.06 23.30
N ALA A 21 0.65 3.34 23.96
CA ALA A 21 0.68 3.92 25.30
C ALA A 21 -0.06 5.27 25.37
N LEU A 22 0.14 6.14 24.37
CA LEU A 22 -0.51 7.45 24.30
C LEU A 22 -2.00 7.39 23.92
N SER A 23 -2.46 6.30 23.31
CA SER A 23 -3.87 6.16 22.90
C SER A 23 -4.82 5.98 24.10
N GLY A 24 -4.30 5.56 25.25
CA GLY A 24 -5.10 5.16 26.42
C GLY A 24 -5.91 3.89 26.21
N LEU A 25 -5.72 3.17 25.10
CA LEU A 25 -6.36 1.89 24.83
C LEU A 25 -5.49 0.75 25.37
N SER A 26 -6.09 -0.14 26.17
CA SER A 26 -5.41 -1.35 26.62
C SER A 26 -5.04 -2.25 25.45
N TRP A 27 -3.78 -2.73 25.41
CA TRP A 27 -3.30 -3.65 24.40
C TRP A 27 -3.94 -5.04 24.49
N SER A 28 -4.28 -5.52 25.69
CA SER A 28 -5.02 -6.77 25.89
C SER A 28 -6.53 -6.63 25.65
N GLY A 29 -7.00 -5.41 25.37
CA GLY A 29 -8.40 -5.12 25.14
C GLY A 29 -9.28 -5.52 26.31
N ARG A 30 -10.22 -6.44 26.10
CA ARG A 30 -11.11 -6.97 27.15
C ARG A 30 -10.58 -8.20 27.88
N LEU A 31 -9.44 -8.76 27.45
CA LEU A 31 -8.84 -9.93 28.06
C LEU A 31 -7.90 -9.51 29.19
N GLU A 32 -7.69 -10.42 30.15
CA GLU A 32 -6.57 -10.29 31.06
C GLU A 32 -5.26 -10.42 30.26
N GLU A 33 -4.23 -9.71 30.70
CA GLU A 33 -2.91 -9.72 30.05
C GLU A 33 -2.33 -11.13 29.83
N PRO A 34 -2.37 -12.09 30.79
CA PRO A 34 -1.91 -13.45 30.53
C PRO A 34 -2.78 -14.20 29.50
N ASP A 35 -4.10 -13.95 29.45
CA ASP A 35 -4.98 -14.57 28.46
C ASP A 35 -4.71 -14.03 27.05
N PHE A 36 -4.43 -12.74 26.92
CA PHE A 36 -4.01 -12.15 25.65
C PHE A 36 -2.67 -12.75 25.20
N LEU A 37 -1.66 -12.75 26.08
CA LEU A 37 -0.32 -13.21 25.73
C LEU A 37 -0.30 -14.72 25.44
N GLY A 38 -1.11 -15.51 26.13
CA GLY A 38 -1.28 -16.95 25.87
C GLY A 38 -1.82 -17.29 24.48
N ARG A 39 -2.37 -16.31 23.75
CA ARG A 39 -2.84 -16.49 22.36
C ARG A 39 -1.70 -16.38 21.35
N ILE A 40 -0.57 -15.79 21.75
CA ILE A 40 0.61 -15.56 20.90
C ILE A 40 1.79 -16.43 21.35
N TYR A 41 1.94 -16.65 22.66
CA TYR A 41 3.08 -17.29 23.28
C TYR A 41 2.64 -18.48 24.14
N ASP A 42 3.49 -19.53 24.18
CA ASP A 42 3.37 -20.55 25.21
C ASP A 42 4.01 -20.04 26.51
N LEU A 43 3.18 -19.41 27.36
CA LEU A 43 3.63 -18.80 28.61
C LEU A 43 4.17 -19.81 29.63
N SER A 44 3.84 -21.10 29.49
CA SER A 44 4.29 -22.16 30.41
C SER A 44 5.73 -22.60 30.14
N GLU A 45 6.22 -22.37 28.92
CA GLU A 45 7.59 -22.65 28.51
C GLU A 45 8.52 -21.43 28.65
N LEU A 46 7.96 -20.24 28.87
CA LEU A 46 8.74 -19.03 29.11
C LEU A 46 9.14 -18.90 30.59
N PRO A 47 10.39 -18.47 30.88
CA PRO A 47 10.84 -18.33 32.26
C PRO A 47 10.13 -17.18 32.98
N SER A 48 9.93 -17.35 34.28
CA SER A 48 9.54 -16.26 35.17
C SER A 48 10.70 -15.28 35.36
N THR A 49 10.38 -13.99 35.51
CA THR A 49 11.34 -12.97 35.97
C THR A 49 11.46 -12.93 37.50
N ASP A 50 10.45 -13.46 38.19
CA ASP A 50 10.45 -13.66 39.63
C ASP A 50 10.61 -15.15 39.97
N THR A 51 11.71 -15.49 40.64
CA THR A 51 12.07 -16.86 40.99
C THR A 51 11.06 -17.58 41.90
N ARG A 52 10.10 -16.86 42.48
CA ARG A 52 8.99 -17.43 43.25
C ARG A 52 7.96 -18.14 42.38
N TYR A 53 7.91 -17.83 41.08
CA TYR A 53 6.97 -18.42 40.13
C TYR A 53 7.70 -19.31 39.13
N ARG A 54 6.99 -20.37 38.69
CA ARG A 54 7.56 -21.42 37.84
C ARG A 54 7.82 -20.93 36.41
N ASP A 55 6.89 -20.15 35.87
CA ASP A 55 6.82 -19.77 34.47
C ASP A 55 6.29 -18.33 34.32
N ALA A 56 6.33 -17.81 33.10
CA ALA A 56 5.84 -16.47 32.81
C ALA A 56 4.34 -16.32 33.07
N ALA A 57 3.54 -17.38 32.90
CA ALA A 57 2.10 -17.32 33.16
C ALA A 57 1.79 -16.96 34.62
N GLY A 58 2.42 -17.66 35.57
CA GLY A 58 2.23 -17.40 37.00
C GLY A 58 2.78 -16.04 37.44
N ASP A 59 3.93 -15.64 36.89
CA ASP A 59 4.59 -14.35 37.11
C ASP A 59 3.68 -13.18 36.71
N ILE A 60 3.18 -13.21 35.48
CA ILE A 60 2.33 -12.17 34.90
C ILE A 60 1.00 -12.11 35.64
N TRP A 61 0.37 -13.26 35.90
CA TRP A 61 -0.89 -13.29 36.64
C TRP A 61 -0.73 -12.65 38.04
N GLN A 62 0.35 -12.95 38.75
CA GLN A 62 0.59 -12.34 40.05
C GLN A 62 0.71 -10.81 39.93
N HIS A 63 1.54 -10.31 39.03
CA HIS A 63 1.92 -8.90 39.00
C HIS A 63 1.01 -8.00 38.15
N ARG A 64 0.09 -8.57 37.36
CA ARG A 64 -0.83 -7.81 36.50
C ARG A 64 -2.31 -8.10 36.76
N VAL A 65 -2.64 -9.23 37.40
CA VAL A 65 -4.03 -9.57 37.75
C VAL A 65 -4.25 -9.48 39.27
N ASN A 66 -3.42 -10.18 40.06
CA ASN A 66 -3.56 -10.19 41.52
C ASN A 66 -3.10 -8.85 42.15
N ASN A 67 -2.00 -8.29 41.63
CA ASN A 67 -1.40 -7.03 42.08
C ASN A 67 -1.16 -6.05 40.91
N PRO A 68 -2.20 -5.47 40.29
CA PRO A 68 -2.07 -4.74 39.01
C PRO A 68 -1.20 -3.47 39.05
N GLN A 69 -0.79 -3.01 40.23
CA GLN A 69 0.09 -1.85 40.41
C GLN A 69 1.58 -2.22 40.52
N ASP A 70 1.93 -3.50 40.46
CA ASP A 70 3.31 -3.94 40.62
C ASP A 70 4.16 -3.56 39.39
N TRP A 71 3.57 -3.56 38.19
CA TRP A 71 4.23 -3.20 36.92
C TRP A 71 3.50 -2.05 36.23
N GLU A 72 4.18 -1.37 35.30
CA GLU A 72 3.59 -0.32 34.44
C GLU A 72 2.70 -0.93 33.34
N ASP A 73 1.74 -0.18 32.80
CA ASP A 73 0.79 -0.71 31.79
C ASP A 73 1.44 -1.10 30.45
N ASP A 74 2.63 -0.58 30.17
CA ASP A 74 3.40 -0.80 28.95
C ASP A 74 4.58 -1.77 29.14
N TRP A 75 4.65 -2.44 30.32
CA TRP A 75 5.75 -3.34 30.71
C TRP A 75 6.13 -4.34 29.61
N VAL A 76 5.12 -4.89 28.92
CA VAL A 76 5.26 -5.93 27.89
C VAL A 76 6.13 -5.49 26.72
N PHE A 77 6.14 -4.20 26.37
CA PHE A 77 6.91 -3.70 25.23
C PHE A 77 8.42 -3.73 25.47
N THR A 78 8.84 -3.71 26.74
CA THR A 78 10.27 -3.73 27.11
C THR A 78 10.74 -5.09 27.61
N ASP A 79 9.83 -6.02 27.91
CA ASP A 79 10.16 -7.35 28.39
C ASP A 79 10.78 -8.21 27.26
N SER A 80 12.03 -8.61 27.48
CA SER A 80 12.82 -9.39 26.54
C SER A 80 12.23 -10.77 26.19
N ARG A 81 11.39 -11.36 27.08
CA ARG A 81 10.74 -12.66 26.86
C ARG A 81 9.84 -12.66 25.64
N PHE A 82 9.25 -11.51 25.30
CA PHE A 82 8.28 -11.39 24.20
C PHE A 82 8.87 -10.87 22.90
N GLY A 83 10.13 -10.42 22.89
CA GLY A 83 10.84 -10.03 21.67
C GLY A 83 10.19 -8.86 20.89
N LEU A 84 9.33 -8.05 21.50
CA LEU A 84 8.59 -7.00 20.80
C LEU A 84 9.49 -5.85 20.30
N MET A 85 10.54 -5.50 21.04
CA MET A 85 11.49 -4.45 20.63
C MET A 85 12.66 -4.95 19.78
N HIS A 86 13.13 -6.18 20.02
CA HIS A 86 14.41 -6.68 19.48
C HIS A 86 14.32 -8.06 18.82
N GLY A 87 13.15 -8.69 18.79
CA GLY A 87 12.91 -9.98 18.16
C GLY A 87 12.53 -9.87 16.68
N ASP A 88 12.07 -10.98 16.12
CA ASP A 88 11.68 -11.07 14.72
C ASP A 88 10.47 -10.17 14.39
N ASP A 89 10.32 -9.79 13.12
CA ASP A 89 9.20 -8.96 12.64
C ASP A 89 7.85 -9.66 12.84
N GLU A 90 7.82 -10.98 12.66
CA GLU A 90 6.61 -11.80 12.77
C GLU A 90 6.00 -11.71 14.18
N VAL A 91 6.84 -11.54 15.21
CA VAL A 91 6.41 -11.43 16.61
C VAL A 91 5.62 -10.14 16.82
N VAL A 92 6.16 -8.99 16.40
CA VAL A 92 5.45 -7.71 16.53
C VAL A 92 4.21 -7.65 15.63
N LEU A 93 4.27 -8.20 14.42
CA LEU A 93 3.12 -8.23 13.51
C LEU A 93 1.99 -9.09 14.06
N SER A 94 2.30 -10.24 14.66
CA SER A 94 1.31 -11.11 15.29
C SER A 94 0.70 -10.47 16.53
N PHE A 95 1.51 -9.78 17.34
CA PHE A 95 1.03 -9.02 18.49
C PHE A 95 0.03 -7.93 18.08
N LEU A 96 0.38 -7.11 17.08
CA LEU A 96 -0.51 -6.04 16.59
C LEU A 96 -1.78 -6.60 15.94
N ALA A 97 -1.70 -7.72 15.22
CA ALA A 97 -2.86 -8.40 14.66
C ALA A 97 -3.80 -8.92 15.77
N GLU A 98 -3.24 -9.52 16.82
CA GLU A 98 -3.99 -10.03 17.96
C GLU A 98 -4.69 -8.90 18.73
N MET A 99 -4.05 -7.73 18.89
CA MET A 99 -4.68 -6.53 19.49
C MET A 99 -5.97 -6.09 18.77
N LEU A 100 -6.11 -6.42 17.49
CA LEU A 100 -7.26 -6.11 16.65
C LEU A 100 -8.27 -7.27 16.55
N HIS A 101 -7.95 -8.44 17.10
CA HIS A 101 -8.79 -9.61 17.00
C HIS A 101 -10.16 -9.35 17.68
N PRO A 102 -11.31 -9.76 17.11
CA PRO A 102 -12.64 -9.43 17.65
C PRO A 102 -12.90 -9.91 19.08
N VAL A 103 -12.22 -10.97 19.52
CA VAL A 103 -12.27 -11.47 20.91
C VAL A 103 -11.52 -10.55 21.88
N VAL A 104 -10.44 -9.93 21.42
CA VAL A 104 -9.64 -8.97 22.19
C VAL A 104 -10.31 -7.60 22.19
N ARG A 105 -10.81 -7.17 21.03
CA ARG A 105 -11.37 -5.84 20.82
C ARG A 105 -12.72 -5.91 20.13
N THR A 106 -13.77 -5.71 20.93
CA THR A 106 -15.16 -5.77 20.45
C THR A 106 -15.65 -4.45 19.85
N ASN A 107 -14.97 -3.33 20.12
CA ASN A 107 -15.31 -2.03 19.55
C ASN A 107 -14.63 -1.85 18.17
N GLU A 108 -15.43 -1.94 17.10
CA GLU A 108 -14.94 -1.82 15.72
C GLU A 108 -14.33 -0.44 15.41
N ALA A 109 -14.81 0.62 16.06
CA ALA A 109 -14.25 1.97 15.86
C ALA A 109 -12.84 2.09 16.46
N GLU A 110 -12.60 1.49 17.63
CA GLU A 110 -11.25 1.41 18.22
C GLU A 110 -10.33 0.54 17.37
N ALA A 111 -10.82 -0.61 16.90
CA ALA A 111 -10.06 -1.50 16.02
C ALA A 111 -9.66 -0.78 14.72
N ALA A 112 -10.58 -0.04 14.10
CA ALA A 112 -10.30 0.74 12.90
C ALA A 112 -9.26 1.87 13.15
N LEU A 113 -9.33 2.54 14.30
CA LEU A 113 -8.37 3.58 14.68
C LEU A 113 -6.97 3.01 14.88
N LEU A 114 -6.85 1.91 15.62
CA LEU A 114 -5.58 1.21 15.83
C LEU A 114 -5.02 0.66 14.52
N LEU A 115 -5.84 0.00 13.71
CA LEU A 115 -5.45 -0.53 12.39
C LEU A 115 -4.84 0.57 11.52
N LYS A 116 -5.49 1.74 11.48
CA LYS A 116 -4.99 2.90 10.73
C LYS A 116 -3.62 3.34 11.26
N ALA A 117 -3.49 3.54 12.57
CA ALA A 117 -2.23 3.96 13.19
C ALA A 117 -1.09 2.94 12.97
N PHE A 118 -1.40 1.64 13.07
CA PHE A 118 -0.45 0.56 12.83
C PHE A 118 0.02 0.55 11.39
N ASN A 119 -0.89 0.62 10.42
CA ASN A 119 -0.54 0.61 9.00
C ASN A 119 0.22 1.86 8.57
N GLU A 120 -0.07 3.03 9.13
CA GLU A 120 0.73 4.25 8.88
C GLU A 120 2.19 4.11 9.35
N ALA A 121 2.44 3.35 10.41
CA ALA A 121 3.79 3.07 10.89
C ALA A 121 4.46 1.95 10.08
N LEU A 122 3.77 0.81 9.92
CA LEU A 122 4.29 -0.41 9.27
C LEU A 122 4.56 -0.23 7.78
N ALA A 123 3.80 0.62 7.08
CA ALA A 123 3.97 0.84 5.65
C ALA A 123 5.39 1.33 5.28
N ARG A 124 6.04 2.09 6.17
CA ARG A 124 7.41 2.58 5.99
C ARG A 124 8.45 1.46 5.95
N ASP A 125 8.14 0.36 6.63
CA ASP A 125 9.01 -0.82 6.72
C ASP A 125 8.52 -1.98 5.84
N GLY A 126 7.52 -1.71 4.98
CA GLY A 126 7.06 -2.64 3.96
C GLY A 126 6.11 -3.73 4.48
N TYR A 127 5.32 -3.43 5.50
CA TYR A 127 4.27 -4.32 6.00
C TYR A 127 2.92 -3.61 6.09
N GLU A 128 1.86 -4.40 6.06
CA GLU A 128 0.52 -3.96 6.42
C GLU A 128 -0.23 -5.08 7.16
N LEU A 129 -1.12 -4.67 8.06
CA LEU A 129 -2.20 -5.47 8.60
C LEU A 129 -3.42 -5.33 7.69
N HIS A 130 -4.07 -6.44 7.38
CA HIS A 130 -5.24 -6.50 6.51
C HIS A 130 -6.23 -7.52 7.06
N ALA A 131 -7.51 -7.37 6.72
CA ALA A 131 -8.50 -8.40 7.02
C ALA A 131 -8.12 -9.68 6.25
N SER A 132 -7.71 -10.70 6.99
CA SER A 132 -7.29 -12.00 6.45
C SER A 132 -8.42 -13.03 6.50
N ASP A 133 -9.33 -12.88 7.46
CA ASP A 133 -10.49 -13.77 7.64
C ASP A 133 -11.64 -13.03 8.35
N TRP A 134 -12.75 -13.71 8.61
CA TRP A 134 -13.92 -13.17 9.28
C TRP A 134 -14.51 -14.19 10.27
N ILE A 135 -14.91 -13.72 11.45
CA ILE A 135 -15.63 -14.51 12.44
C ILE A 135 -16.88 -13.77 12.91
N SER A 136 -18.05 -14.40 12.74
CA SER A 136 -19.34 -13.82 13.15
C SER A 136 -19.62 -12.41 12.61
N GLY A 137 -19.12 -12.09 11.42
CA GLY A 137 -19.27 -10.77 10.79
C GLY A 137 -18.20 -9.74 11.19
N HIS A 138 -17.25 -10.10 12.06
CA HIS A 138 -16.12 -9.25 12.44
C HIS A 138 -14.83 -9.70 11.74
N ALA A 139 -14.00 -8.75 11.32
CA ALA A 139 -12.75 -9.03 10.64
C ALA A 139 -11.69 -9.60 11.59
N ILE A 140 -11.02 -10.68 11.16
CA ILE A 140 -9.77 -11.14 11.75
C ILE A 140 -8.63 -10.54 10.91
N TYR A 141 -7.69 -9.90 11.58
CA TYR A 141 -6.56 -9.26 10.92
C TYR A 141 -5.36 -10.20 10.89
N GLY A 142 -4.70 -10.22 9.74
CA GLY A 142 -3.39 -10.84 9.54
C GLY A 142 -2.44 -9.84 8.92
N TRP A 143 -1.17 -10.20 8.79
CA TRP A 143 -0.15 -9.32 8.24
C TRP A 143 0.32 -9.84 6.87
N ARG A 144 0.79 -8.92 6.03
CA ARG A 144 1.48 -9.28 4.79
C ARG A 144 2.59 -8.30 4.47
N ARG A 145 3.56 -8.77 3.68
CA ARG A 145 4.61 -7.91 3.12
C ARG A 145 4.02 -7.07 1.99
N LEU A 146 4.28 -5.77 2.04
CA LEU A 146 4.17 -4.91 0.87
C LEU A 146 5.30 -5.34 -0.09
N GLY A 147 4.92 -6.00 -1.18
CA GLY A 147 5.83 -6.23 -2.31
C GLY A 147 6.40 -4.90 -2.79
N ALA A 148 7.59 -4.93 -3.41
CA ALA A 148 8.32 -3.78 -3.94
C ALA A 148 7.40 -2.66 -4.43
N PHE A 149 7.78 -1.40 -4.13
CA PHE A 149 7.17 -0.13 -4.56
C PHE A 149 6.04 -0.41 -5.55
N HIS A 150 4.78 -0.29 -5.08
CA HIS A 150 3.51 -0.77 -5.67
C HIS A 150 2.84 -2.03 -5.05
N GLY A 151 3.42 -2.72 -4.04
CA GLY A 151 2.67 -3.74 -3.28
C GLY A 151 2.23 -4.99 -4.10
N THR A 152 1.32 -5.82 -3.56
CA THR A 152 0.67 -6.91 -4.33
C THR A 152 -0.40 -6.40 -5.30
N THR A 153 -0.82 -5.15 -5.05
CA THR A 153 -1.81 -4.38 -5.80
C THR A 153 -1.30 -2.95 -5.90
N PRO A 154 -0.76 -2.53 -7.05
CA PRO A 154 -0.37 -1.15 -7.30
C PRO A 154 -1.46 -0.16 -6.86
N GLU A 155 -1.13 0.69 -5.88
CA GLU A 155 -2.02 1.72 -5.34
C GLU A 155 -1.72 3.06 -6.00
N LEU A 156 -2.42 3.35 -7.10
CA LEU A 156 -2.51 4.71 -7.58
C LEU A 156 -3.42 5.50 -6.62
N ARG A 157 -2.83 6.34 -5.78
CA ARG A 157 -3.53 7.14 -4.76
C ARG A 157 -4.27 8.34 -5.36
N LEU A 158 -5.33 8.05 -6.11
CA LEU A 158 -6.11 9.07 -6.82
C LEU A 158 -6.86 10.01 -5.86
N SER A 159 -7.38 9.46 -4.75
CA SER A 159 -8.17 10.22 -3.76
C SER A 159 -7.37 11.27 -2.99
N GLU A 160 -6.05 11.18 -2.99
CA GLU A 160 -5.15 12.14 -2.33
C GLU A 160 -4.79 13.31 -3.26
N ARG A 161 -5.25 13.29 -4.52
CA ARG A 161 -4.86 14.25 -5.56
C ARG A 161 -6.05 15.12 -5.95
N PRO A 162 -6.07 16.41 -5.55
CA PRO A 162 -7.09 17.32 -6.03
C PRO A 162 -6.94 17.42 -7.55
N LEU A 163 -8.05 17.44 -8.31
CA LEU A 163 -8.16 17.73 -9.76
C LEU A 163 -8.28 16.54 -10.72
N THR A 164 -8.17 15.29 -10.27
CA THR A 164 -8.66 14.15 -11.06
C THR A 164 -10.17 14.02 -10.88
N ASP A 165 -10.93 13.73 -11.93
CA ASP A 165 -12.24 13.10 -11.76
C ASP A 165 -11.94 11.65 -11.31
N PRO A 166 -11.85 11.40 -9.99
CA PRO A 166 -11.19 10.21 -9.49
C PRO A 166 -12.06 8.99 -9.75
N ASP A 167 -13.37 9.17 -9.93
CA ASP A 167 -14.35 8.09 -10.02
C ASP A 167 -14.11 7.23 -11.26
N VAL A 168 -13.91 7.85 -12.44
CA VAL A 168 -13.64 7.11 -13.68
C VAL A 168 -12.33 6.33 -13.60
N LEU A 169 -11.27 6.96 -13.08
CA LEU A 169 -9.96 6.32 -12.92
C LEU A 169 -10.00 5.22 -11.85
N GLN A 170 -10.75 5.42 -10.76
CA GLN A 170 -10.95 4.46 -9.69
C GLN A 170 -11.78 3.26 -10.17
N GLU A 171 -12.79 3.46 -11.00
CA GLU A 171 -13.53 2.38 -11.64
C GLU A 171 -12.61 1.51 -12.50
N HIS A 172 -11.72 2.11 -13.29
CA HIS A 172 -10.73 1.36 -14.06
C HIS A 172 -9.79 0.56 -13.15
N LEU A 173 -9.27 1.17 -12.08
CA LEU A 173 -8.44 0.45 -11.10
C LEU A 173 -9.18 -0.72 -10.47
N ASN A 174 -10.44 -0.53 -10.06
CA ASN A 174 -11.27 -1.58 -9.47
C ASN A 174 -11.46 -2.75 -10.45
N ARG A 175 -11.74 -2.46 -11.72
CA ARG A 175 -11.84 -3.48 -12.79
C ARG A 175 -10.52 -4.21 -13.01
N ILE A 176 -9.39 -3.50 -13.05
CA ILE A 176 -8.06 -4.12 -13.20
C ILE A 176 -7.82 -5.09 -12.04
N ARG A 177 -8.03 -4.63 -10.80
CA ARG A 177 -7.82 -5.42 -9.57
C ARG A 177 -8.65 -6.70 -9.55
N ALA A 178 -9.96 -6.58 -9.83
CA ALA A 178 -10.84 -7.74 -9.92
C ALA A 178 -10.42 -8.72 -11.03
N GLY A 179 -9.92 -8.19 -12.15
CA GLY A 179 -9.51 -8.99 -13.32
C GLY A 179 -8.11 -9.61 -13.23
N LEU A 180 -7.22 -9.18 -12.32
CA LEU A 180 -5.80 -9.59 -12.33
C LEU A 180 -5.59 -11.11 -12.40
N VAL A 181 -6.45 -11.87 -11.73
CA VAL A 181 -6.43 -13.35 -11.73
C VAL A 181 -7.64 -13.92 -12.46
N ALA A 182 -8.83 -13.34 -12.26
CA ALA A 182 -10.09 -13.85 -12.79
C ALA A 182 -10.24 -13.66 -14.30
N ASP A 183 -9.74 -12.54 -14.84
CA ASP A 183 -9.80 -12.23 -16.27
C ASP A 183 -8.60 -11.34 -16.67
N PRO A 184 -7.40 -11.93 -16.81
CA PRO A 184 -6.19 -11.18 -17.17
C PRO A 184 -6.31 -10.37 -18.47
N PRO A 185 -6.96 -10.87 -19.55
CA PRO A 185 -7.24 -10.07 -20.74
C PRO A 185 -8.06 -8.79 -20.44
N ALA A 186 -9.12 -8.90 -19.63
CA ALA A 186 -9.92 -7.73 -19.22
C ALA A 186 -9.12 -6.75 -18.36
N ALA A 187 -8.25 -7.26 -17.48
CA ALA A 187 -7.35 -6.42 -16.70
C ALA A 187 -6.38 -5.63 -17.60
N ILE A 188 -5.78 -6.26 -18.62
CA ILE A 188 -4.92 -5.58 -19.60
C ILE A 188 -5.70 -4.51 -20.38
N SER A 189 -6.91 -4.82 -20.84
CA SER A 189 -7.77 -3.81 -21.49
C SER A 189 -8.13 -2.65 -20.56
N SER A 190 -8.34 -2.92 -19.28
CA SER A 190 -8.67 -1.88 -18.30
C SER A 190 -7.46 -0.99 -17.97
N CYS A 191 -6.23 -1.52 -18.00
CA CYS A 191 -4.99 -0.74 -17.89
C CYS A 191 -4.91 0.32 -19.00
N LYS A 192 -5.20 -0.08 -20.23
CA LYS A 192 -5.27 0.82 -21.39
C LYS A 192 -6.28 1.94 -21.18
N ASN A 193 -7.50 1.57 -20.78
CA ASN A 193 -8.58 2.54 -20.59
C ASN A 193 -8.29 3.54 -19.46
N LEU A 194 -7.58 3.10 -18.41
CA LEU A 194 -7.13 3.98 -17.33
C LEU A 194 -6.21 5.09 -17.86
N ILE A 195 -5.15 4.70 -18.59
CA ILE A 195 -4.19 5.68 -19.14
C ILE A 195 -4.87 6.62 -20.14
N GLU A 196 -5.72 6.08 -21.01
CA GLU A 196 -6.44 6.89 -21.98
C GLU A 196 -7.35 7.92 -21.28
N SER A 197 -8.10 7.48 -20.26
CA SER A 197 -8.95 8.38 -19.47
C SER A 197 -8.12 9.43 -18.74
N LEU A 198 -6.97 9.03 -18.17
CA LEU A 198 -6.06 9.96 -17.50
C LEU A 198 -5.56 11.05 -18.45
N PHE A 199 -5.08 10.66 -19.63
CA PHE A 199 -4.59 11.64 -20.62
C PHE A 199 -5.70 12.57 -21.10
N LYS A 200 -6.90 12.04 -21.36
CA LYS A 200 -8.04 12.87 -21.73
C LYS A 200 -8.44 13.84 -20.63
N ILE A 201 -8.50 13.39 -19.36
CA ILE A 201 -8.78 14.26 -18.21
C ILE A 201 -7.78 15.41 -18.14
N ILE A 202 -6.47 15.14 -18.29
CA ILE A 202 -5.44 16.18 -18.27
C ILE A 202 -5.63 17.17 -19.43
N LEU A 203 -5.82 16.67 -20.65
CA LEU A 203 -6.00 17.51 -21.83
C LEU A 203 -7.27 18.35 -21.76
N ASP A 204 -8.40 17.76 -21.33
CA ASP A 204 -9.68 18.44 -21.16
C ASP A 204 -9.57 19.55 -20.10
N ARG A 205 -8.95 19.25 -18.95
CA ARG A 205 -8.75 20.22 -17.85
C ARG A 205 -7.80 21.36 -18.25
N SER A 206 -6.83 21.09 -19.11
CA SER A 206 -5.88 22.09 -19.63
C SER A 206 -6.30 22.70 -20.96
N GLU A 207 -7.56 22.50 -21.40
CA GLU A 207 -8.13 23.04 -22.65
C GLU A 207 -7.31 22.71 -23.92
N VAL A 208 -6.63 21.56 -23.94
CA VAL A 208 -5.85 21.08 -25.09
C VAL A 208 -6.71 20.16 -25.95
N SER A 209 -6.92 20.54 -27.22
CA SER A 209 -7.76 19.76 -28.13
C SER A 209 -7.14 18.43 -28.56
N TYR A 210 -7.95 17.38 -28.59
CA TYR A 210 -7.62 16.08 -29.19
C TYR A 210 -8.71 15.55 -30.12
N SER A 211 -8.33 14.70 -31.06
CA SER A 211 -9.25 14.07 -32.00
C SER A 211 -9.83 12.79 -31.41
N ARG A 212 -11.03 12.40 -31.87
CA ARG A 212 -11.62 11.09 -31.54
C ARG A 212 -10.82 9.92 -32.12
N SER A 213 -9.96 10.17 -33.12
CA SER A 213 -9.08 9.18 -33.71
C SER A 213 -7.74 9.03 -32.99
N ASP A 214 -7.41 9.93 -32.05
CA ASP A 214 -6.14 9.90 -31.36
C ASP A 214 -6.05 8.65 -30.48
N ASP A 215 -4.99 7.86 -30.67
CA ASP A 215 -4.70 6.70 -29.84
C ASP A 215 -3.86 7.10 -28.61
N ILE A 216 -3.48 6.12 -27.78
CA ILE A 216 -2.70 6.42 -26.56
C ILE A 216 -1.36 7.08 -26.88
N PRO A 217 -0.53 6.57 -27.81
CA PRO A 217 0.68 7.27 -28.25
C PRO A 217 0.44 8.74 -28.62
N ASP A 218 -0.63 9.03 -29.36
CA ASP A 218 -0.95 10.40 -29.78
C ASP A 218 -1.40 11.27 -28.61
N LEU A 219 -2.25 10.76 -27.73
CA LEU A 219 -2.67 11.44 -26.50
C LEU A 219 -1.48 11.70 -25.57
N TYR A 220 -0.60 10.71 -25.40
CA TYR A 220 0.61 10.86 -24.58
C TYR A 220 1.54 11.93 -25.13
N ARG A 221 1.73 12.01 -26.45
CA ARG A 221 2.56 13.06 -27.07
C ARG A 221 2.06 14.45 -26.69
N LYS A 222 0.74 14.66 -26.77
CA LYS A 222 0.11 15.95 -26.38
C LYS A 222 0.28 16.25 -24.90
N VAL A 223 0.09 15.26 -24.03
CA VAL A 223 0.33 15.40 -22.59
C VAL A 223 1.81 15.69 -22.31
N ALA A 224 2.73 15.00 -23.00
CA ALA A 224 4.16 15.20 -22.83
C ALA A 224 4.59 16.60 -23.28
N ASP A 225 4.03 17.11 -24.37
CA ASP A 225 4.29 18.47 -24.83
C ASP A 225 3.73 19.51 -23.84
N LEU A 226 2.49 19.34 -23.37
CA LEU A 226 1.86 20.19 -22.35
C LEU A 226 2.69 20.25 -21.05
N LEU A 227 3.20 19.11 -20.59
CA LEU A 227 3.91 18.98 -19.32
C LEU A 227 5.43 19.18 -19.44
N ALA A 228 5.93 19.40 -20.65
CA ALA A 228 7.35 19.45 -20.99
C ALA A 228 8.11 18.20 -20.49
N LEU A 229 7.57 17.03 -20.81
CA LEU A 229 8.12 15.70 -20.53
C LEU A 229 8.92 15.10 -21.71
N ASN A 230 9.20 15.91 -22.73
CA ASN A 230 10.07 15.53 -23.83
C ASN A 230 11.55 15.69 -23.44
N ALA A 231 12.43 14.95 -24.11
CA ALA A 231 13.86 14.95 -23.78
C ALA A 231 14.48 16.33 -23.99
N GLU A 232 13.95 17.07 -24.96
CA GLU A 232 14.37 18.40 -25.37
C GLU A 232 14.06 19.47 -24.33
N ALA A 233 13.07 19.24 -23.45
CA ALA A 233 12.78 20.13 -22.32
C ALA A 233 13.83 20.04 -21.19
N VAL A 234 14.71 19.03 -21.19
CA VAL A 234 15.77 18.88 -20.18
C VAL A 234 17.00 19.67 -20.63
N PRO A 235 17.46 20.70 -19.90
CA PRO A 235 18.64 21.47 -20.28
C PRO A 235 19.88 20.58 -20.42
N GLU A 236 20.62 20.68 -21.53
CA GLU A 236 21.83 19.87 -21.75
C GLU A 236 22.91 20.09 -20.68
N SER A 237 22.92 21.28 -20.08
CA SER A 237 23.83 21.67 -18.99
C SER A 237 23.45 21.11 -17.62
N ALA A 238 22.26 20.53 -17.46
CA ALA A 238 21.82 19.99 -16.18
C ALA A 238 22.59 18.71 -15.82
N ARG A 239 22.92 18.54 -14.53
CA ARG A 239 23.54 17.31 -14.03
C ARG A 239 22.62 16.12 -14.36
N ALA A 240 23.19 15.07 -14.96
CA ALA A 240 22.47 13.87 -15.43
C ALA A 240 21.47 14.08 -16.58
N SER A 241 21.54 15.19 -17.33
CA SER A 241 20.63 15.51 -18.44
C SER A 241 20.48 14.35 -19.45
N GLN A 242 21.58 13.77 -19.94
CA GLN A 242 21.54 12.65 -20.88
C GLN A 242 20.81 11.41 -20.32
N THR A 243 20.98 11.12 -19.03
CA THR A 243 20.31 9.99 -18.36
C THR A 243 18.82 10.25 -18.24
N SER A 244 18.43 11.46 -17.82
CA SER A 244 17.02 11.87 -17.72
C SER A 244 16.32 11.80 -19.08
N GLN A 245 16.96 12.33 -20.12
CA GLN A 245 16.46 12.24 -21.50
C GLN A 245 16.26 10.79 -21.96
N LYS A 246 17.19 9.88 -21.61
CA LYS A 246 17.06 8.45 -21.93
C LYS A 246 15.88 7.81 -21.20
N ILE A 247 15.65 8.17 -19.94
CA ILE A 247 14.50 7.68 -19.16
C ILE A 247 13.18 8.18 -19.77
N LEU A 248 13.08 9.46 -20.13
CA LEU A 248 11.90 10.03 -20.78
C LEU A 248 11.60 9.35 -22.13
N ARG A 249 12.62 9.09 -22.94
CA ARG A 249 12.46 8.29 -24.17
C ARG A 249 11.99 6.85 -23.87
N THR A 250 12.46 6.25 -22.78
CA THR A 250 12.03 4.90 -22.36
C THR A 250 10.57 4.90 -21.88
N LEU A 251 10.10 5.99 -21.28
CA LEU A 251 8.71 6.15 -20.90
C LEU A 251 7.79 6.17 -22.13
N VAL A 252 8.17 6.89 -23.20
CA VAL A 252 7.47 6.87 -24.50
C VAL A 252 7.38 5.43 -25.03
N THR A 253 8.49 4.70 -25.02
CA THR A 253 8.51 3.29 -25.44
C THR A 253 7.57 2.43 -24.59
N THR A 254 7.54 2.63 -23.28
CA THR A 254 6.65 1.89 -22.36
C THR A 254 5.18 2.14 -22.68
N VAL A 255 4.80 3.38 -22.96
CA VAL A 255 3.43 3.75 -23.37
C VAL A 255 3.04 3.03 -24.67
N ASN A 256 3.94 3.04 -25.67
CA ASN A 256 3.71 2.36 -26.95
C ASN A 256 3.55 0.84 -26.74
N SER A 257 4.49 0.22 -26.02
CA SER A 257 4.46 -1.22 -25.74
C SER A 257 3.23 -1.65 -24.94
N LEU A 258 2.70 -0.80 -24.07
CA LEU A 258 1.46 -1.09 -23.35
C LEU A 258 0.23 -1.06 -24.27
N SER A 259 0.20 -0.13 -25.23
CA SER A 259 -0.82 -0.09 -26.29
C SER A 259 -0.79 -1.35 -27.16
N GLU A 260 0.41 -1.77 -27.57
CA GLU A 260 0.64 -3.00 -28.33
C GLU A 260 0.24 -4.26 -27.54
N LEU A 261 0.66 -4.37 -26.28
CA LEU A 261 0.32 -5.47 -25.38
C LEU A 261 -1.20 -5.65 -25.25
N ARG A 262 -1.95 -4.55 -25.16
CA ARG A 262 -3.41 -4.61 -25.14
C ARG A 262 -3.98 -5.12 -26.45
N ASN A 263 -3.41 -4.76 -27.59
CA ASN A 263 -3.91 -5.22 -28.89
C ASN A 263 -3.68 -6.72 -29.07
N GLU A 264 -2.56 -7.24 -28.59
CA GLU A 264 -2.22 -8.67 -28.67
C GLU A 264 -2.94 -9.53 -27.63
N LEU A 265 -3.00 -9.08 -26.37
CA LEU A 265 -3.44 -9.90 -25.23
C LEU A 265 -4.71 -9.41 -24.54
N GLY A 266 -5.19 -8.20 -24.84
CA GLY A 266 -6.42 -7.67 -24.26
C GLY A 266 -7.68 -8.18 -24.95
N ILE A 267 -8.83 -7.81 -24.38
CA ILE A 267 -10.15 -7.97 -25.02
C ILE A 267 -10.52 -6.67 -25.74
N GLY A 268 -10.49 -6.69 -27.06
CA GLY A 268 -10.86 -5.57 -27.92
C GLY A 268 -11.32 -6.04 -29.30
N HIS A 269 -12.37 -5.41 -29.83
CA HIS A 269 -12.91 -5.63 -31.19
C HIS A 269 -13.33 -7.07 -31.56
N GLY A 270 -13.64 -7.94 -30.60
CA GLY A 270 -14.10 -9.30 -30.86
C GLY A 270 -13.01 -10.15 -31.54
N GLN A 271 -12.15 -10.77 -30.73
CA GLN A 271 -11.09 -11.62 -31.26
C GLN A 271 -11.61 -13.02 -31.64
N SER A 272 -11.11 -13.57 -32.75
CA SER A 272 -11.45 -14.93 -33.22
C SER A 272 -10.76 -16.05 -32.43
N ARG A 273 -9.78 -15.70 -31.57
CA ARG A 273 -9.04 -16.64 -30.72
C ARG A 273 -9.12 -16.19 -29.26
N ARG A 274 -9.05 -17.15 -28.33
CA ARG A 274 -8.93 -16.86 -26.89
C ARG A 274 -7.56 -16.21 -26.64
N SER A 275 -7.54 -15.14 -25.86
CA SER A 275 -6.29 -14.50 -25.44
C SER A 275 -5.44 -15.45 -24.58
N GLY A 276 -4.12 -15.46 -24.82
CA GLY A 276 -3.12 -16.17 -24.02
C GLY A 276 -2.65 -15.40 -22.78
N ALA A 277 -3.37 -14.34 -22.38
CA ALA A 277 -2.96 -13.53 -21.23
C ALA A 277 -2.99 -14.35 -19.93
N LEU A 278 -1.97 -14.15 -19.11
CA LEU A 278 -1.81 -14.78 -17.80
C LEU A 278 -1.75 -13.68 -16.74
N ALA A 279 -2.02 -14.04 -15.48
CA ALA A 279 -2.00 -13.08 -14.38
C ALA A 279 -0.69 -12.27 -14.29
N ARG A 280 0.46 -12.88 -14.61
CA ARG A 280 1.76 -12.18 -14.66
C ARG A 280 1.83 -11.10 -15.76
N HIS A 281 1.16 -11.30 -16.90
CA HIS A 281 1.09 -10.31 -17.98
C HIS A 281 0.21 -9.13 -17.57
N ALA A 282 -0.94 -9.41 -16.93
CA ALA A 282 -1.81 -8.37 -16.38
C ALA A 282 -1.12 -7.55 -15.27
N ARG A 283 -0.35 -8.21 -14.40
CA ARG A 283 0.47 -7.53 -13.38
C ARG A 283 1.56 -6.64 -14.00
N LEU A 284 2.24 -7.11 -15.05
CA LEU A 284 3.22 -6.29 -15.77
C LEU A 284 2.55 -5.04 -16.38
N ALA A 285 1.40 -5.20 -17.03
CA ALA A 285 0.63 -4.10 -17.60
C ALA A 285 0.19 -3.09 -16.53
N LEU A 286 -0.28 -3.57 -15.37
CA LEU A 286 -0.68 -2.71 -14.26
C LEU A 286 0.52 -1.93 -13.68
N ASN A 287 1.68 -2.57 -13.47
CA ASN A 287 2.86 -1.89 -12.96
C ASN A 287 3.35 -0.79 -13.91
N ALA A 288 3.37 -1.07 -15.22
CA ALA A 288 3.68 -0.06 -16.24
C ALA A 288 2.66 1.10 -16.20
N THR A 289 1.38 0.76 -16.07
CA THR A 289 0.29 1.74 -15.99
C THR A 289 0.42 2.66 -14.80
N VAL A 290 0.67 2.11 -13.61
CA VAL A 290 0.83 2.92 -12.40
C VAL A 290 2.09 3.77 -12.48
N THR A 291 3.20 3.23 -12.97
CA THR A 291 4.44 4.02 -13.18
C THR A 291 4.20 5.23 -14.08
N ILE A 292 3.50 5.05 -15.21
CA ILE A 292 3.16 6.14 -16.13
C ILE A 292 2.22 7.12 -15.45
N ALA A 293 1.14 6.63 -14.83
CA ALA A 293 0.10 7.45 -14.24
C ALA A 293 0.60 8.31 -13.08
N GLU A 294 1.38 7.74 -12.16
CA GLU A 294 1.98 8.46 -11.03
C GLU A 294 2.88 9.59 -11.52
N PHE A 295 3.82 9.28 -12.41
CA PHE A 295 4.77 10.26 -12.89
C PHE A 295 4.10 11.42 -13.65
N VAL A 296 3.12 11.11 -14.50
CA VAL A 296 2.36 12.12 -15.25
C VAL A 296 1.51 12.98 -14.32
N LEU A 297 0.83 12.38 -13.33
CA LEU A 297 0.02 13.10 -12.35
C LEU A 297 0.87 14.01 -11.46
N ASP A 298 1.98 13.49 -10.91
CA ASP A 298 2.92 14.28 -10.09
C ASP A 298 3.46 15.47 -10.86
N THR A 299 3.83 15.25 -12.13
CA THR A 299 4.31 16.32 -13.00
C THR A 299 3.20 17.35 -13.25
N TRP A 300 1.99 16.90 -13.61
CA TRP A 300 0.88 17.81 -13.88
C TRP A 300 0.56 18.68 -12.65
N GLN A 301 0.46 18.08 -11.47
CA GLN A 301 0.24 18.81 -10.23
C GLN A 301 1.35 19.85 -9.97
N THR A 302 2.62 19.46 -10.13
CA THR A 302 3.75 20.38 -9.99
C THR A 302 3.68 21.55 -10.99
N ARG A 303 3.25 21.30 -12.23
CA ARG A 303 3.10 22.33 -13.27
C ARG A 303 1.94 23.29 -12.95
N LEU A 304 0.86 22.79 -12.37
CA LEU A 304 -0.26 23.61 -11.92
C LEU A 304 0.13 24.49 -10.73
N GLU A 305 0.79 23.92 -9.72
CA GLU A 305 1.26 24.64 -8.54
C GLU A 305 2.27 25.75 -8.87
N SER A 306 3.08 25.54 -9.92
CA SER A 306 4.02 26.54 -10.43
C SER A 306 3.41 27.55 -11.41
N GLY A 307 2.15 27.37 -11.81
CA GLY A 307 1.49 28.20 -12.84
C GLY A 307 2.03 27.99 -14.26
N ALA A 308 2.82 26.93 -14.50
CA ALA A 308 3.33 26.58 -15.82
C ALA A 308 2.25 25.96 -16.73
N VAL A 309 1.20 25.42 -16.12
CA VAL A 309 -0.02 24.94 -16.79
C VAL A 309 -1.20 25.56 -16.06
N GLU A 310 -2.22 25.98 -16.81
CA GLU A 310 -3.47 26.51 -16.26
C GLU A 310 -4.60 25.49 -16.45
N ILE A 311 -5.65 25.61 -15.63
CA ILE A 311 -6.88 24.83 -15.76
C ILE A 311 -7.94 25.75 -16.35
N GLY A 312 -8.66 25.25 -17.36
CA GLY A 312 -9.83 25.92 -17.91
C GLY A 312 -10.85 26.26 -16.82
N ARG A 313 -11.42 27.47 -16.87
CA ARG A 313 -12.51 27.84 -15.97
C ARG A 313 -13.70 26.95 -16.31
N THR A 314 -14.07 26.07 -15.38
CA THR A 314 -15.19 25.13 -15.54
C THR A 314 -16.45 25.91 -15.96
N GLN A 315 -17.05 25.56 -17.10
CA GLN A 315 -18.42 25.96 -17.43
C GLN A 315 -19.41 25.14 -16.61
#